data_AF-A0AA38J494-F1
#
_entry.id   AF-A0AA38J494-F1
#
_cell.length_a   1.000
_cell.length_b   1.000
_cell.length_c   1.000
_cell.angle_alpha   90.00
_cell.angle_beta   90.00
_cell.angle_gamma   90.00
#
_symmetry.space_group_name_H-M   'P 1'
#
loop_
_entity.id
_entity.type
_entity.pdbx_description
1 polymer ?
#
loop_
_entity_poly.entity_id
_entity_poly.type
_entity_poly.pdbx_seq_one_letter_code
_entity_poly.pdbx_strand_id
1 'polypeptide(L)'
;MNEKLVEEREKKMIDIGTCNLNIIHNAFSKALQCLGSDASDLVLEVYLYFDDQPARWSDYEAIQSNNNLPKHRFVKHVTSRWLTLQAAAKRLRTVVRITSLLYNHRPKRQ
;
A
#
# COMPACT_ATOMS: atom_id res chain seq x y z
N MET A 1 -8.51 -33.27 12.03
CA MET A 1 -8.40 -33.09 10.56
C MET A 1 -7.45 -34.11 9.94
N ASN A 2 -6.23 -34.29 10.47
CA ASN A 2 -5.31 -35.31 9.96
C ASN A 2 -5.80 -36.75 10.18
N GLU A 3 -6.47 -37.03 11.30
CA GLU A 3 -7.00 -38.38 11.62
C GLU A 3 -7.97 -38.89 10.54
N LYS A 4 -8.91 -38.04 10.09
CA LYS A 4 -9.84 -38.38 8.99
C LYS A 4 -9.14 -38.65 7.65
N LEU A 5 -8.06 -37.94 7.35
CA LEU A 5 -7.29 -38.13 6.10
C LEU A 5 -6.51 -39.45 6.11
N VAL A 6 -6.05 -39.88 7.29
CA VAL A 6 -5.40 -41.18 7.47
C VAL A 6 -6.42 -42.30 7.28
N GLU A 7 -7.64 -42.17 7.82
CA GLU A 7 -8.73 -43.13 7.61
C GLU A 7 -9.17 -43.24 6.15
N GLU A 8 -9.29 -42.12 5.43
CA GLU A 8 -9.82 -42.12 4.06
C GLU A 8 -8.78 -42.43 2.98
N ARG A 9 -7.50 -42.11 3.20
CA ARG A 9 -6.48 -42.09 2.14
C ARG A 9 -5.19 -42.83 2.50
N GLU A 10 -5.11 -43.41 3.70
CA GLU A 10 -3.89 -44.04 4.26
C GLU A 10 -2.66 -43.13 4.24
N LYS A 11 -2.87 -41.81 4.11
CA LYS A 11 -1.81 -40.81 3.94
C LYS A 11 -2.07 -39.64 4.87
N LYS A 12 -1.07 -39.33 5.69
CA LYS A 12 -1.05 -38.13 6.53
C LYS A 12 -0.61 -36.91 5.72
N MET A 13 -1.13 -35.72 6.05
CA MET A 13 -0.46 -34.50 5.60
C MET A 13 0.92 -34.42 6.26
N ILE A 14 1.88 -33.95 5.49
CA ILE A 14 3.19 -33.57 6.01
C ILE A 14 3.00 -32.33 6.88
N ASP A 15 3.53 -32.37 8.10
CA ASP A 15 3.66 -31.18 8.93
C ASP A 15 4.78 -30.32 8.37
N ILE A 16 4.41 -29.17 7.82
CA ILE A 16 5.34 -28.17 7.24
C ILE A 16 5.81 -27.18 8.33
N GLY A 17 5.31 -27.34 9.56
CA GLY A 17 5.60 -26.44 10.67
C GLY A 17 4.95 -25.06 10.50
N THR A 18 5.46 -24.08 11.23
CA THR A 18 4.99 -22.69 11.15
C THR A 18 5.87 -21.86 10.22
N CYS A 19 5.25 -21.07 9.35
CA CYS A 19 5.97 -20.14 8.49
C CYS A 19 6.28 -18.85 9.25
N ASN A 20 7.57 -18.52 9.39
CA ASN A 20 8.01 -17.28 10.05
C ASN A 20 7.40 -16.02 9.42
N LEU A 21 7.15 -16.03 8.11
CA LEU A 21 6.48 -14.92 7.42
C LEU A 21 5.04 -14.74 7.89
N ASN A 22 4.33 -15.81 8.23
CA ASN A 22 2.97 -15.74 8.75
C ASN A 22 2.93 -15.11 10.15
N ILE A 23 3.92 -15.43 10.99
CA ILE A 23 4.06 -14.84 12.33
C ILE A 23 4.26 -13.32 12.21
N ILE A 24 5.20 -12.89 11.36
CA ILE A 24 5.49 -11.47 11.15
C ILE A 24 4.29 -10.76 10.50
N HIS A 25 3.64 -11.37 9.51
CA HIS A 25 2.45 -10.82 8.88
C HIS A 25 1.33 -10.56 9.91
N ASN A 26 1.03 -11.56 10.76
CA ASN A 26 0.00 -11.42 11.78
C ASN A 26 0.36 -10.35 12.81
N ALA A 27 1.61 -10.29 13.25
CA ALA A 27 2.09 -9.25 14.15
C ALA A 27 1.92 -7.84 13.54
N PHE A 28 2.30 -7.67 12.28
CA PHE A 28 2.16 -6.38 11.59
C PHE A 28 0.69 -6.00 11.36
N SER A 29 -0.15 -6.94 10.93
CA SER A 29 -1.58 -6.72 10.76
C SER A 29 -2.26 -6.31 12.08
N LYS A 30 -1.88 -6.94 13.19
CA LYS A 30 -2.36 -6.55 14.53
C LYS A 30 -1.85 -5.19 14.98
N ALA A 31 -0.58 -4.90 14.74
CA ALA A 31 -0.01 -3.58 15.04
C ALA A 31 -0.71 -2.48 14.25
N LEU A 32 -1.00 -2.70 12.95
CA LEU A 32 -1.74 -1.76 12.13
C LEU A 32 -3.15 -1.49 12.64
N GLN A 33 -3.87 -2.54 13.04
CA GLN A 33 -5.22 -2.40 13.61
C GLN A 33 -5.25 -1.49 14.85
N CYS A 34 -4.14 -1.41 15.60
CA CYS A 34 -4.07 -0.58 16.81
C CYS A 34 -3.41 0.79 16.59
N LEU A 35 -2.49 0.91 15.62
CA LEU A 35 -1.57 2.07 15.55
C LEU A 35 -1.62 2.84 14.23
N GLY A 36 -2.23 2.31 13.16
CA GLY A 36 -2.02 2.91 11.84
C GLY A 36 -2.87 2.39 10.69
N SER A 37 -4.08 1.89 10.95
CA SER A 37 -5.07 1.56 9.90
C SER A 37 -5.24 2.75 8.95
N ASP A 38 -5.43 3.94 9.51
CA ASP A 38 -5.73 5.15 8.75
C ASP A 38 -4.58 5.56 7.84
N ALA A 39 -3.33 5.36 8.28
CA ALA A 39 -2.15 5.67 7.47
C ALA A 39 -2.00 4.68 6.30
N SER A 40 -2.31 3.40 6.54
CA SER A 40 -2.33 2.38 5.49
C SER A 40 -3.42 2.66 4.46
N ASP A 41 -4.61 3.00 4.92
CA ASP A 41 -5.77 3.28 4.08
C ASP A 41 -5.56 4.55 3.27
N LEU A 42 -5.07 5.64 3.88
CA LEU A 42 -4.75 6.88 3.18
C LEU A 42 -3.73 6.68 2.05
N VAL A 43 -2.68 5.91 2.31
CA VAL A 43 -1.66 5.59 1.29
C VAL A 43 -2.29 4.83 0.12
N LEU A 44 -3.18 3.88 0.40
CA LEU A 44 -3.89 3.11 -0.61
C LEU A 44 -4.83 4.00 -1.43
N GLU A 45 -5.66 4.81 -0.77
CA GLU A 45 -6.58 5.74 -1.41
C GLU A 45 -5.88 6.73 -2.33
N VAL A 46 -4.77 7.31 -1.88
CA VAL A 46 -3.97 8.23 -2.71
C VAL A 46 -3.42 7.50 -3.92
N TYR A 47 -2.91 6.28 -3.77
CA TYR A 47 -2.45 5.50 -4.92
C TYR A 47 -3.60 5.27 -5.92
N LEU A 48 -4.76 4.81 -5.44
CA LEU A 48 -5.94 4.53 -6.27
C LEU A 48 -6.45 5.78 -6.99
N TYR A 49 -6.39 6.95 -6.33
CA TYR A 49 -6.72 8.22 -6.96
C TYR A 49 -5.89 8.48 -8.22
N PHE A 50 -4.62 8.07 -8.27
CA PHE A 50 -3.83 8.24 -9.48
C PHE A 50 -3.91 7.04 -10.44
N ASP A 51 -4.15 5.82 -9.94
CA ASP A 51 -4.19 4.57 -10.73
C ASP A 51 -5.28 4.63 -11.83
N ASP A 52 -6.46 5.18 -11.49
CA ASP A 52 -7.63 5.18 -12.39
C ASP A 52 -7.56 6.21 -13.53
N GLN A 53 -6.61 7.15 -13.52
CA GLN A 53 -6.62 8.29 -14.43
C GLN A 53 -5.19 8.71 -14.85
N PRO A 54 -4.72 8.30 -16.05
CA PRO A 54 -3.39 8.66 -16.55
C PRO A 54 -3.12 10.17 -16.60
N ALA A 55 -4.14 10.99 -16.86
CA ALA A 55 -4.02 12.45 -16.87
C ALA A 55 -3.53 13.01 -15.53
N ARG A 56 -3.96 12.42 -14.40
CA ARG A 56 -3.51 12.84 -13.06
C ARG A 56 -2.02 12.60 -12.86
N TRP A 57 -1.46 11.56 -13.46
CA TRP A 57 -0.01 11.33 -13.45
C TRP A 57 0.73 12.38 -14.26
N SER A 58 0.23 12.74 -15.44
CA SER A 58 0.83 13.79 -16.27
C SER A 58 0.84 15.13 -15.55
N ASP A 59 -0.28 15.52 -14.93
CA ASP A 59 -0.38 16.77 -14.16
C ASP A 59 0.59 16.77 -12.97
N TYR A 60 0.68 15.64 -12.27
CA TYR A 60 1.57 15.50 -11.14
C TYR A 60 3.06 15.56 -11.55
N GLU A 61 3.45 14.92 -12.65
CA GLU A 61 4.81 15.01 -13.20
C GLU A 61 5.14 16.44 -13.70
N ALA A 62 4.16 17.15 -14.26
CA ALA A 62 4.30 18.55 -14.65
C ALA A 62 4.54 19.44 -13.42
N ILE A 63 3.77 19.25 -12.34
CA ILE A 63 3.96 19.99 -11.09
C ILE A 63 5.33 19.70 -10.49
N GLN A 64 5.77 18.44 -10.49
CA GLN A 64 7.11 18.07 -10.03
C GLN A 64 8.19 18.81 -10.83
N SER A 65 8.04 18.85 -12.15
CA SER A 65 9.00 19.53 -13.04
C SER A 65 8.99 21.05 -12.82
N ASN A 66 7.81 21.67 -12.75
CA ASN A 66 7.64 23.13 -12.56
C ASN A 66 8.22 23.63 -11.23
N ASN A 67 8.27 22.76 -10.21
CA ASN A 67 8.79 23.09 -8.88
C ASN A 67 10.19 22.53 -8.62
N ASN A 68 10.88 22.01 -9.65
CA ASN A 68 12.19 21.36 -9.53
C ASN A 68 12.24 20.26 -8.44
N LEU A 69 11.14 19.52 -8.32
CA LEU A 69 11.02 18.41 -7.38
C LEU A 69 11.51 17.09 -8.02
N PRO A 70 12.02 16.14 -7.23
CA PRO A 70 12.41 14.84 -7.75
C PRO A 70 11.23 14.12 -8.42
N LYS A 71 11.43 13.64 -9.65
CA LYS A 71 10.42 12.87 -10.38
C LYS A 71 10.22 11.51 -9.72
N HIS A 72 9.01 11.23 -9.26
CA HIS A 72 8.71 9.97 -8.60
C HIS A 72 7.21 9.69 -8.54
N ARG A 73 6.80 8.42 -8.60
CA ARG A 73 5.41 8.00 -8.46
C ARG A 73 5.08 7.43 -7.07
N PHE A 74 3.79 7.33 -6.76
CA PHE A 74 3.31 6.64 -5.57
C PHE A 74 3.59 5.14 -5.64
N VAL A 75 3.84 4.55 -4.48
CA VAL A 75 4.09 3.12 -4.34
C VAL A 75 2.77 2.44 -3.99
N LYS A 76 2.40 1.43 -4.76
CA LYS A 76 1.22 0.62 -4.45
C LYS A 76 1.45 -0.15 -3.16
N HIS A 77 0.74 0.21 -2.11
CA HIS A 77 0.67 -0.58 -0.88
C HIS A 77 -0.41 -1.66 -1.02
N VAL A 78 -0.13 -2.86 -0.53
CA VAL A 78 -1.14 -3.92 -0.34
C VAL A 78 -0.93 -4.59 1.01
N THR A 79 -2.03 -4.98 1.65
CA THR A 79 -2.06 -5.52 3.02
C THR A 79 -1.23 -6.81 3.17
N SER A 80 -1.12 -7.62 2.13
CA SER A 80 -0.28 -8.83 2.12
C SER A 80 1.22 -8.54 2.02
N ARG A 81 1.62 -7.32 1.62
CA ARG A 81 3.01 -6.89 1.48
C ARG A 81 3.31 -5.70 2.38
N TRP A 82 3.18 -5.95 3.68
CA TRP A 82 3.40 -4.98 4.76
C TRP A 82 4.70 -4.16 4.64
N LEU A 83 5.79 -4.74 4.12
CA LEU A 83 7.07 -4.05 3.87
C LEU A 83 6.94 -2.81 2.96
N THR A 84 5.91 -2.76 2.11
CA THR A 84 5.70 -1.62 1.20
C THR A 84 5.14 -0.39 1.91
N LEU A 85 4.53 -0.55 3.09
CA LEU A 85 3.84 0.55 3.77
C LEU A 85 4.82 1.67 4.13
N GLN A 86 6.00 1.35 4.66
CA GLN A 86 6.98 2.35 5.05
C GLN A 86 7.43 3.20 3.85
N ALA A 87 7.74 2.56 2.72
CA ALA A 87 8.15 3.25 1.50
C ALA A 87 7.01 4.13 0.96
N ALA A 88 5.79 3.62 0.98
CA ALA A 88 4.61 4.32 0.49
C ALA A 88 4.23 5.51 1.38
N ALA A 89 4.27 5.36 2.71
CA ALA A 89 4.07 6.45 3.68
C ALA A 89 5.17 7.53 3.56
N LYS A 90 6.44 7.12 3.38
CA LYS A 90 7.54 8.07 3.15
C LYS A 90 7.33 8.86 1.87
N ARG A 91 6.85 8.21 0.80
CA ARG A 91 6.50 8.85 -0.47
C ARG A 91 5.37 9.86 -0.28
N LEU A 92 4.31 9.49 0.44
CA LEU A 92 3.19 10.37 0.76
C LEU A 92 3.65 11.61 1.54
N ARG A 93 4.52 11.44 2.55
CA ARG A 93 5.04 12.56 3.35
C ARG A 93 5.79 13.60 2.51
N THR A 94 6.58 13.16 1.54
CA THR A 94 7.27 14.07 0.60
C THR A 94 6.27 14.89 -0.24
N VAL A 95 5.06 14.35 -0.44
CA VAL A 95 4.04 14.88 -1.36
C VAL A 95 2.99 15.75 -0.67
N VAL A 96 2.84 15.73 0.66
CA VAL A 96 1.90 16.64 1.38
C VAL A 96 2.17 18.13 1.06
N ARG A 97 3.41 18.48 0.68
CA ARG A 97 3.71 19.82 0.13
C ARG A 97 3.12 20.07 -1.27
N ILE A 98 3.03 19.04 -2.11
CA ILE A 98 2.55 19.10 -3.50
C ILE A 98 1.02 19.00 -3.59
N THR A 99 0.33 18.30 -2.68
CA THR A 99 -1.15 18.24 -2.68
C THR A 99 -1.79 19.62 -2.46
N SER A 100 -1.13 20.51 -1.71
CA SER A 100 -1.54 21.92 -1.63
C SER A 100 -1.45 22.65 -2.99
N LEU A 101 -0.46 22.30 -3.82
CA LEU A 101 -0.29 22.83 -5.18
C LEU A 101 -1.33 22.23 -6.15
N LEU A 102 -1.63 20.93 -6.04
CA LEU A 102 -2.69 20.27 -6.82
C LEU A 102 -4.07 20.86 -6.53
N TYR A 103 -4.36 21.24 -5.28
CA TYR A 103 -5.62 21.89 -4.93
C TYR A 103 -5.71 23.29 -5.55
N ASN A 104 -4.61 24.03 -5.59
CA ASN A 104 -4.53 25.37 -6.17
C ASN A 104 -4.42 25.39 -7.72
N HIS A 105 -4.05 24.28 -8.35
CA HIS A 105 -3.93 24.14 -9.80
C HIS A 105 -5.08 23.39 -10.47
N ARG A 106 -6.13 22.99 -9.73
CA ARG A 106 -7.35 22.52 -10.40
C ARG A 106 -7.95 23.69 -11.19
N PRO A 107 -8.24 23.52 -12.50
CA PRO A 107 -9.06 24.50 -13.20
C PRO A 107 -10.40 24.59 -12.45
N LYS A 108 -10.80 25.80 -12.06
CA LYS A 108 -12.13 26.06 -11.52
C LYS A 108 -13.12 25.55 -12.57
N ARG A 109 -13.90 24.52 -12.23
CA ARG A 109 -15.02 24.11 -13.08
C ARG A 109 -15.92 25.34 -13.23
N GLN A 110 -16.02 25.85 -14.46
CA GLN A 110 -17.04 26.81 -14.87
C GLN A 110 -18.42 26.16 -14.79
#